data_AF-W7KSY5-F1
#
_entry.id   AF-W7KSY5-F1
#
_cell.length_a   1.000
_cell.length_b   1.000
_cell.length_c   1.000
_cell.angle_alpha   90.00
_cell.angle_beta   90.00
_cell.angle_gamma   90.00
#
_symmetry.space_group_name_H-M   'P 1'
#
loop_
_entity.id
_entity.type
_entity.pdbx_description
1 polymer ?
#
loop_
_entity_poly.entity_id
_entity_poly.type
_entity_poly.pdbx_seq_one_letter_code
_entity_poly.pdbx_strand_id
1 'polypeptide(L)'
;MVLIEDLLNRLRHDSETIEKEMLLDTFNRIFLSQRVEPIFAQQQLIVLNEAYDDSPKKDFRSILVTAKKLAAEREYGIGLNHLLGTILSLASSKKQQNPPHQR
;
A
#
# COMPACT_ATOMS: atom_id res chain seq x y z
N MET A 1 15.66 -8.72 -4.23
CA MET A 1 14.26 -9.18 -4.30
C MET A 1 13.68 -9.12 -2.91
N VAL A 2 13.15 -7.96 -2.50
CA VAL A 2 12.28 -7.72 -1.34
C VAL A 2 11.65 -6.33 -1.59
N LEU A 3 10.42 -6.23 -2.11
CA LEU A 3 9.71 -4.93 -2.23
C LEU A 3 8.48 -4.90 -1.33
N ILE A 4 7.76 -6.03 -1.23
CA ILE A 4 6.58 -6.16 -0.38
C ILE A 4 6.97 -6.27 1.11
N GLU A 5 8.07 -6.92 1.48
CA GLU A 5 8.44 -7.00 2.91
C GLU A 5 8.90 -5.65 3.47
N ASP A 6 9.53 -4.80 2.65
CA ASP A 6 9.86 -3.41 3.01
C ASP A 6 8.59 -2.59 3.27
N LEU A 7 7.56 -2.76 2.44
CA LEU A 7 6.24 -2.18 2.66
C LEU A 7 5.60 -2.69 3.96
N LEU A 8 5.71 -3.99 4.24
CA LEU A 8 5.18 -4.58 5.46
C LEU A 8 5.93 -4.12 6.71
N ASN A 9 7.25 -3.88 6.61
CA ASN A 9 8.02 -3.32 7.71
C ASN A 9 7.58 -1.88 7.98
N ARG A 10 7.47 -1.03 6.95
CA ARG A 10 6.95 0.35 7.10
C ARG A 10 5.56 0.39 7.73
N LEU A 11 4.66 -0.51 7.33
CA LEU A 11 3.31 -0.63 7.93
C LEU A 11 3.29 -1.13 9.37
N ARG A 12 4.29 -1.90 9.80
CA ARG A 12 4.37 -2.40 11.18
C ARG A 12 4.92 -1.37 12.15
N HIS A 13 5.67 -0.39 11.65
CA HIS A 13 6.26 0.67 12.45
C HIS A 13 5.38 1.95 12.51
N ASP A 14 4.12 1.87 12.04
CA ASP A 14 2.95 2.75 12.33
C ASP A 14 3.31 4.18 12.83
N SER A 15 4.08 4.97 12.06
CA SER A 15 4.32 6.39 12.40
C SER A 15 5.08 7.22 11.35
N GLU A 16 5.72 6.63 10.34
CA GLU A 16 6.46 7.42 9.36
C GLU A 16 5.50 8.07 8.35
N THR A 17 5.48 9.41 8.36
CA THR A 17 5.05 10.20 7.20
C THR A 17 5.88 9.74 6.02
N ILE A 18 5.22 9.32 4.95
CA ILE A 18 5.93 8.96 3.72
C ILE A 18 5.96 10.19 2.81
N GLU A 19 7.03 10.36 2.05
CA GLU A 19 7.03 11.33 0.97
C GLU A 19 6.27 10.76 -0.23
N LYS A 20 5.52 11.62 -0.93
CA LYS A 20 4.75 11.23 -2.12
C LYS A 20 5.60 10.53 -3.18
N GLU A 21 6.79 11.07 -3.47
CA GLU A 21 7.69 10.48 -4.47
C GLU A 21 8.11 9.06 -4.06
N MET A 22 8.46 8.88 -2.79
CA MET A 22 8.83 7.57 -2.25
C MET A 22 7.68 6.55 -2.32
N LEU A 23 6.43 6.98 -2.08
CA LEU A 23 5.24 6.15 -2.27
C LEU A 23 5.11 5.69 -3.73
N LEU A 24 5.12 6.66 -4.65
CA LEU A 24 4.91 6.39 -6.08
C LEU A 24 6.03 5.54 -6.66
N ASP A 25 7.29 5.80 -6.32
CA ASP A 25 8.43 5.01 -6.75
C ASP A 25 8.36 3.57 -6.24
N THR A 26 7.92 3.38 -4.99
CA THR A 26 7.79 2.04 -4.41
C THR A 26 6.76 1.21 -5.18
N PHE A 27 5.58 1.79 -5.45
CA PHE A 27 4.54 1.10 -6.19
C PHE A 27 4.88 0.93 -7.67
N ASN A 28 5.54 1.91 -8.29
CA ASN A 28 6.02 1.78 -9.67
C ASN A 28 7.00 0.60 -9.82
N ARG A 29 7.95 0.45 -8.88
CA ARG A 29 8.85 -0.71 -8.85
C ARG A 29 8.10 -2.02 -8.68
N ILE A 30 7.04 -2.06 -7.87
CA ILE A 30 6.18 -3.24 -7.72
C ILE A 30 5.49 -3.57 -9.04
N PHE A 31 4.86 -2.60 -9.69
CA PHE A 31 4.19 -2.79 -10.97
C PHE A 31 5.14 -3.28 -12.07
N LEU A 32 6.33 -2.69 -12.16
CA LEU A 32 7.39 -3.16 -13.06
C LEU A 32 7.81 -4.60 -12.76
N SER A 33 7.99 -4.95 -11.48
CA SER A 33 8.38 -6.30 -11.07
C SER A 33 7.32 -7.36 -11.39
N GLN A 34 6.04 -6.97 -11.35
CA GLN A 34 4.90 -7.82 -11.69
C GLN A 34 4.55 -7.80 -13.19
N ARG A 35 5.32 -7.05 -14.01
CA ARG A 35 5.06 -6.84 -15.44
C ARG A 35 3.64 -6.32 -15.73
N VAL A 36 3.12 -5.46 -14.85
CA VAL A 36 1.88 -4.74 -15.11
C VAL A 36 2.08 -3.86 -16.35
N GLU A 37 1.13 -3.88 -17.28
CA GLU A 37 1.28 -3.08 -18.50
C GLU A 37 1.37 -1.58 -18.16
N PRO A 38 2.18 -0.79 -18.88
CA PRO A 38 2.47 0.60 -18.53
C PRO A 38 1.22 1.48 -18.35
N ILE A 39 0.20 1.29 -19.19
CA ILE A 39 -1.05 2.05 -19.11
C ILE A 39 -1.78 1.75 -17.79
N PHE A 40 -1.90 0.47 -17.41
CA PHE A 40 -2.53 0.09 -16.16
C PHE A 40 -1.71 0.53 -14.94
N ALA A 41 -0.37 0.44 -15.01
CA ALA A 41 0.51 0.93 -13.95
C ALA A 41 0.32 2.43 -13.73
N GLN A 42 0.25 3.22 -14.80
CA GLN A 42 0.03 4.67 -14.72
C GLN A 42 -1.32 5.01 -14.07
N GLN A 43 -2.40 4.31 -14.45
CA GLN A 43 -3.71 4.51 -13.82
C GLN A 43 -3.68 4.21 -12.31
N GLN A 44 -2.98 3.16 -11.91
CA GLN A 44 -2.82 2.84 -10.48
C GLN A 44 -1.98 3.87 -9.73
N LEU A 45 -0.94 4.44 -10.36
CA LEU A 45 -0.14 5.52 -9.78
C LEU A 45 -0.94 6.82 -9.62
N ILE A 46 -1.85 7.14 -10.54
CA ILE A 46 -2.78 8.28 -10.40
C ILE A 46 -3.62 8.11 -9.14
N VAL A 47 -4.19 6.92 -8.92
CA VAL A 47 -4.99 6.63 -7.72
C VAL A 47 -4.15 6.76 -6.44
N LEU A 48 -2.89 6.32 -6.45
CA LEU A 48 -1.99 6.47 -5.30
C LEU A 48 -1.63 7.93 -5.02
N ASN A 49 -1.47 8.74 -6.07
CA ASN A 49 -1.24 10.18 -5.94
C ASN A 49 -2.46 10.88 -5.34
N GLU A 50 -3.66 10.63 -5.87
CA GLU A 50 -4.91 11.16 -5.33
C GLU A 50 -5.09 10.74 -3.86
N ALA A 51 -4.83 9.48 -3.54
CA ALA A 51 -4.94 8.98 -2.17
C ALA A 51 -3.97 9.66 -1.21
N TYR A 52 -2.76 10.00 -1.67
CA TYR A 52 -1.81 10.77 -0.87
C TYR A 52 -2.39 12.14 -0.53
N ASP A 53 -2.94 12.84 -1.52
CA ASP A 53 -3.49 14.19 -1.38
C ASP A 53 -4.78 14.21 -0.52
N ASP A 54 -5.60 13.18 -0.63
CA ASP A 54 -6.85 13.03 0.12
C ASP A 54 -6.65 12.41 1.51
N SER A 55 -5.47 11.88 1.82
CA SER A 55 -5.22 11.26 3.12
C SER A 55 -5.17 12.31 4.24
N PRO A 56 -5.94 12.14 5.34
CA PRO A 56 -6.04 13.14 6.41
C PRO A 56 -4.79 13.26 7.27
N LYS A 57 -3.99 12.19 7.37
CA LYS A 57 -2.83 12.11 8.27
C LYS A 57 -1.48 12.04 7.56
N LYS A 58 -1.49 11.83 6.24
CA LYS A 58 -0.28 11.59 5.40
C LYS A 58 0.62 10.45 5.92
N ASP A 59 0.10 9.59 6.80
CA ASP A 59 0.80 8.39 7.23
C ASP A 59 0.60 7.26 6.23
N PHE A 60 1.57 6.35 6.16
CA PHE A 60 1.57 5.32 5.13
C PHE A 60 0.30 4.47 5.16
N ARG A 61 -0.20 4.10 6.34
CA ARG A 61 -1.40 3.27 6.49
C ARG A 61 -2.65 4.02 6.05
N SER A 62 -2.82 5.28 6.46
CA SER A 62 -3.96 6.10 6.08
C SER A 62 -4.03 6.29 4.56
N ILE A 63 -2.87 6.48 3.91
CA ILE A 63 -2.78 6.60 2.45
C ILE A 63 -3.20 5.29 1.77
N LEU A 64 -2.71 4.13 2.21
CA LEU A 64 -3.09 2.84 1.60
C LEU A 64 -4.59 2.54 1.76
N VAL A 65 -5.19 2.90 2.91
CA VAL A 65 -6.63 2.75 3.12
C VAL A 65 -7.43 3.67 2.18
N THR A 66 -7.01 4.93 2.02
CA THR A 66 -7.64 5.86 1.06
C THR A 66 -7.50 5.34 -0.37
N ALA A 67 -6.30 4.92 -0.78
CA ALA A 67 -6.04 4.39 -2.11
C ALA A 67 -6.89 3.16 -2.42
N LYS A 68 -7.08 2.27 -1.44
CA LYS A 68 -7.94 1.09 -1.60
C LYS A 68 -9.39 1.48 -1.87
N LYS A 69 -9.92 2.48 -1.17
CA LYS A 69 -11.29 2.99 -1.40
C LYS A 69 -11.43 3.58 -2.79
N LEU A 70 -10.53 4.50 -3.16
CA LEU A 70 -10.52 5.11 -4.50
C LEU A 70 -10.41 4.04 -5.59
N ALA A 71 -9.52 3.06 -5.43
CA ALA A 71 -9.36 1.98 -6.41
C ALA A 71 -10.61 1.11 -6.57
N ALA A 72 -11.43 0.92 -5.54
CA ALA A 72 -12.67 0.15 -5.63
C ALA A 72 -13.74 0.81 -6.50
N GLU A 73 -13.64 2.13 -6.72
CA GLU A 73 -14.58 2.93 -7.51
C GLU A 73 -14.13 3.14 -8.96
N ARG A 74 -12.92 2.67 -9.32
CA ARG A 74 -12.30 2.88 -10.64
C ARG A 74 -12.39 1.62 -11.50
N GLU A 75 -12.71 1.81 -12.79
CA GLU A 75 -12.79 0.74 -13.81
C GLU A 75 -11.54 -0.15 -13.84
N TYR A 76 -10.34 0.46 -13.76
CA TYR A 76 -9.06 -0.23 -13.79
C TYR A 76 -8.41 -0.41 -12.40
N GLY A 77 -9.18 -0.21 -11.32
CA GLY A 77 -8.66 -0.20 -9.96
C GLY A 77 -8.61 -1.57 -9.26
N ILE A 78 -9.19 -2.62 -9.86
CA ILE A 78 -9.31 -3.96 -9.24
C ILE A 78 -7.94 -4.50 -8.77
N GLY A 79 -6.91 -4.41 -9.62
CA GLY A 79 -5.56 -4.90 -9.30
C GLY A 79 -4.96 -4.18 -8.09
N LEU A 80 -5.05 -2.86 -8.05
CA LEU A 80 -4.58 -2.04 -6.94
C LEU A 80 -5.37 -2.32 -5.65
N ASN A 81 -6.70 -2.38 -5.73
CA ASN A 81 -7.56 -2.68 -4.59
C ASN A 81 -7.19 -4.04 -3.96
N HIS A 82 -6.99 -5.08 -4.78
CA HIS A 82 -6.58 -6.39 -4.30
C HIS A 82 -5.19 -6.36 -3.64
N LEU A 83 -4.20 -5.77 -4.31
CA LEU A 83 -2.84 -5.63 -3.79
C LEU A 83 -2.81 -4.93 -2.42
N LEU A 84 -3.51 -3.81 -2.30
CA LEU A 84 -3.59 -3.05 -1.05
C LEU A 84 -4.34 -3.83 0.04
N GLY A 85 -5.39 -4.58 -0.33
CA GLY A 85 -6.07 -5.50 0.57
C GLY A 85 -5.13 -6.56 1.16
N THR A 86 -4.32 -7.20 0.31
CA THR A 86 -3.30 -8.18 0.73
C THR A 86 -2.26 -7.55 1.67
N ILE A 87 -1.69 -6.40 1.29
CA ILE A 87 -0.68 -5.70 2.09
C ILE A 87 -1.22 -5.33 3.49
N LEU A 88 -2.42 -4.73 3.55
CA LEU A 88 -3.05 -4.32 4.81
C LEU A 88 -3.40 -5.52 5.72
N SER A 89 -3.83 -6.63 5.13
CA SER A 89 -4.10 -7.88 5.84
C SER A 89 -2.82 -8.46 6.44
N LEU A 90 -1.77 -8.62 5.63
CA LEU A 90 -0.46 -9.14 6.07
C LEU A 90 0.21 -8.29 7.15
N ALA A 91 0.03 -6.97 7.11
CA ALA A 91 0.51 -6.06 8.15
C ALA A 91 -0.24 -6.26 9.48
N SER A 92 -1.52 -6.61 9.42
CA SER A 92 -2.37 -6.80 10.60
C SER A 92 -2.20 -8.19 11.25
N SER A 93 -1.97 -9.24 10.45
CA SER A 93 -1.83 -10.62 10.96
C SER A 93 -0.58 -10.87 11.81
N LYS A 94 0.53 -10.14 11.61
CA LYS A 94 1.73 -10.30 12.46
C LYS A 94 1.61 -9.68 13.87
N LYS A 95 0.62 -8.81 14.14
CA LYS A 95 0.35 -8.33 15.51
C LYS A 95 -0.26 -9.41 16.42
N GLN A 96 -0.77 -10.52 15.87
CA GLN A 96 -1.47 -11.59 16.61
C GLN A 96 -0.61 -12.81 17.01
N GLN A 97 0.70 -12.84 16.71
CA GLN A 97 1.55 -14.02 16.95
C GLN A 97 2.46 -13.96 18.19
N ASN A 98 2.25 -13.03 19.13
CA ASN A 98 2.81 -13.16 20.47
C ASN A 98 1.75 -13.75 21.41
N PRO A 99 1.76 -15.07 21.69
CA PRO A 99 0.96 -15.60 22.79
C PRO A 99 1.46 -14.95 24.10
N PRO A 100 0.56 -14.50 25.00
CA PRO A 100 0.99 -14.15 26.34
C PRO A 100 1.53 -15.43 26.97
N HIS A 101 2.84 -15.49 27.25
CA HIS A 101 3.38 -16.47 28.17
C HIS A 101 2.63 -16.30 29.50
N GLN A 102 1.65 -17.18 29.74
CA GLN A 102 1.08 -17.40 31.06
C GLN A 102 2.18 -18.05 31.89
N ARG A 103 2.65 -17.29 32.89
CA ARG A 103 3.45 -17.76 34.01
C ARG A 103 2.55 -18.53 34.98
#